data_AF-A0A4Y2AH69-F1
#
_entry.id   AF-A0A4Y2AH69-F1
#
_cell.length_a   1.000
_cell.length_b   1.000
_cell.length_c   1.000
_cell.angle_alpha   90.00
_cell.angle_beta   90.00
_cell.angle_gamma   90.00
#
_symmetry.space_group_name_H-M   'P 1'
#
loop_
_entity.id
_entity.type
_entity.pdbx_description
1 polymer ?
#
loop_
_entity_poly.entity_id
_entity_poly.type
_entity_poly.pdbx_seq_one_letter_code
_entity_poly.pdbx_strand_id
1 'polypeptide(L)'
;MSEVGAVQIPIDNRSDPALWFIMCESTSKLAVPKPVTESETKFNYNVSHLLPEVVSLVRDNLMNPDATYPYTHLKRELINRSGEFSQQEIR
;
A
#
# COMPACT_ATOMS: atom_id res chain seq x y z
N MET A 1 13.21 -27.59 5.50
CA MET A 1 12.31 -26.62 4.84
C MET A 1 12.98 -25.27 4.97
N SER A 2 13.38 -24.62 3.88
CA SER A 2 13.80 -23.22 3.94
C SER A 2 12.60 -22.40 4.44
N GLU A 3 12.77 -21.61 5.49
CA GLU A 3 11.72 -20.69 5.94
C GLU A 3 11.31 -19.81 4.75
N VAL A 4 10.03 -19.87 4.39
CA VAL A 4 9.45 -18.97 3.40
C VAL A 4 9.28 -17.63 4.12
N GLY A 5 10.18 -16.69 3.83
CA GLY A 5 10.09 -15.32 4.32
C GLY A 5 8.95 -14.59 3.61
N ALA A 6 7.75 -14.61 4.21
CA ALA A 6 6.61 -13.84 3.74
C ALA A 6 6.92 -12.34 3.76
N VAL A 7 6.36 -11.58 2.81
CA VAL A 7 6.45 -10.12 2.79
C VAL A 7 5.95 -9.58 4.13
N GLN A 8 6.83 -8.94 4.89
CA GLN A 8 6.47 -8.24 6.12
C GLN A 8 6.06 -6.83 5.73
N ILE A 9 4.77 -6.52 5.79
CA ILE A 9 4.29 -5.16 5.51
C ILE A 9 4.43 -4.33 6.79
N PRO A 10 5.15 -3.19 6.75
CA PRO A 10 5.24 -2.30 7.89
C PRO A 10 3.86 -1.75 8.27
N ILE A 11 3.71 -1.37 9.54
CA ILE A 11 2.51 -0.67 10.02
C ILE A 11 2.30 0.56 9.14
N ASP A 12 1.05 0.76 8.72
CA ASP A 12 0.62 1.89 7.91
C ASP A 12 1.03 3.23 8.55
N ASN A 13 1.58 4.13 7.73
CA ASN A 13 1.99 5.46 8.13
C ASN A 13 1.15 6.51 7.39
N ARG A 14 -0.02 6.79 7.95
CA ARG A 14 -0.97 7.77 7.40
C ARG A 14 -0.36 9.16 7.19
N SER A 15 0.56 9.57 8.05
CA SER A 15 1.18 10.90 7.99
C SER A 15 2.19 11.03 6.84
N ASP A 16 2.80 9.93 6.42
CA ASP A 16 3.71 9.89 5.27
C ASP A 16 3.53 8.58 4.47
N PRO A 17 2.47 8.52 3.64
CA PRO A 17 2.19 7.34 2.83
C PRO A 17 3.26 7.10 1.76
N ALA A 18 3.95 8.14 1.31
CA ALA A 18 5.04 7.99 0.34
C ALA A 18 6.19 7.18 0.93
N LEU A 19 6.61 7.51 2.17
CA LEU A 19 7.60 6.74 2.91
C LEU A 19 7.12 5.32 3.20
N TRP A 20 5.85 5.13 3.57
CA TRP A 20 5.28 3.81 3.80
C TRP A 20 5.40 2.89 2.58
N PHE A 21 5.05 3.39 1.38
CA PHE A 21 5.19 2.62 0.15
C PHE A 21 6.65 2.30 -0.20
N ILE A 22 7.62 3.18 0.11
CA ILE A 22 9.05 2.87 -0.07
C ILE A 22 9.47 1.69 0.81
N MET A 23 8.99 1.63 2.06
CA MET A 23 9.26 0.51 2.95
C MET A 23 8.59 -0.78 2.45
N CYS A 24 7.32 -0.72 2.02
CA CYS A 24 6.62 -1.87 1.44
C CYS A 24 7.30 -2.44 0.18
N GLU A 25 7.83 -1.57 -0.69
CA GLU A 25 8.60 -2.00 -1.86
C GLU A 25 9.91 -2.67 -1.47
N SER A 26 10.55 -2.22 -0.39
CA SER A 26 11.79 -2.80 0.11
C SER A 26 11.55 -4.22 0.64
N THR A 27 10.47 -4.46 1.38
CA THR A 27 10.14 -5.81 1.88
C THR A 27 9.66 -6.73 0.77
N SER A 28 8.96 -6.19 -0.24
CA SER A 28 8.59 -6.94 -1.46
C SER A 28 9.82 -7.42 -2.24
N LYS A 29 10.88 -6.59 -2.34
CA LYS A 29 12.15 -6.95 -3.00
C LYS A 29 12.94 -8.02 -2.24
N LEU A 30 12.79 -8.05 -0.92
CA LEU A 30 13.48 -8.99 -0.04
C LEU A 30 12.71 -10.29 0.22
N ALA A 31 11.52 -10.45 -0.39
CA ALA A 31 10.70 -11.65 -0.21
C ALA A 31 11.44 -12.93 -0.65
N VAL A 32 11.23 -14.02 0.10
CA VAL A 32 11.90 -15.32 -0.10
C VAL A 32 10.83 -16.39 -0.35
N PRO A 33 10.99 -17.27 -1.36
CA PRO A 33 12.20 -17.56 -2.14
C PRO A 33 12.44 -16.62 -3.34
N LYS A 34 11.46 -15.79 -3.73
CA LYS A 34 11.62 -14.83 -4.82
C LYS A 34 11.01 -13.47 -4.46
N PRO A 35 11.55 -12.37 -5.00
CA PRO A 35 10.94 -11.04 -4.88
C PRO A 35 9.50 -11.03 -5.39
N VAL A 36 8.65 -10.23 -4.75
CA VAL A 36 7.30 -9.93 -5.24
C VAL A 36 7.37 -8.77 -6.21
N THR A 37 7.05 -9.04 -7.47
CA THR A 37 7.12 -8.03 -8.56
C THR A 37 5.74 -7.72 -9.13
N GLU A 38 4.82 -8.68 -9.05
CA GLU A 38 3.48 -8.59 -9.62
C GLU A 38 2.63 -7.53 -8.89
N SER A 39 2.02 -6.62 -9.66
CA SER A 39 1.24 -5.49 -9.14
C SER A 39 0.07 -5.94 -8.25
N GLU A 40 -0.67 -6.96 -8.69
CA GLU A 40 -1.79 -7.53 -7.95
C GLU A 40 -1.34 -8.11 -6.60
N THR A 41 -0.24 -8.84 -6.57
CA THR A 41 0.31 -9.41 -5.34
C THR A 41 0.71 -8.30 -4.35
N LYS A 42 1.40 -7.26 -4.82
CA LYS A 42 1.74 -6.09 -3.99
C LYS A 42 0.49 -5.40 -3.46
N PHE A 43 -0.51 -5.19 -4.32
CA PHE A 43 -1.78 -4.60 -3.93
C PHE A 43 -2.44 -5.39 -2.79
N ASN A 44 -2.59 -6.70 -2.92
CA ASN A 44 -3.21 -7.55 -1.91
C ASN A 44 -2.46 -7.53 -0.55
N TYR A 45 -1.12 -7.54 -0.58
CA TYR A 45 -0.32 -7.39 0.63
C TYR A 45 -0.56 -6.04 1.31
N ASN A 46 -0.55 -4.94 0.56
CA ASN A 46 -0.70 -3.61 1.15
C ASN A 46 -2.13 -3.39 1.69
N VAL A 47 -3.17 -3.76 0.94
CA VAL A 47 -4.57 -3.58 1.34
C VAL A 47 -4.91 -4.33 2.63
N SER A 48 -4.35 -5.53 2.83
CA SER A 48 -4.57 -6.31 4.06
C SER A 48 -3.97 -5.68 5.33
N HIS A 49 -3.14 -4.64 5.19
CA HIS A 49 -2.45 -3.96 6.30
C HIS A 49 -2.83 -2.47 6.44
N LEU A 50 -3.79 -1.98 5.64
CA LEU A 50 -4.27 -0.61 5.77
C LEU A 50 -5.10 -0.42 7.04
N LEU A 51 -4.94 0.73 7.70
CA LEU A 51 -5.81 1.11 8.82
C LEU A 51 -7.23 1.40 8.34
N PRO A 52 -8.28 1.20 9.17
CA PRO A 52 -9.68 1.41 8.77
C PRO A 52 -9.98 2.81 8.20
N GLU A 53 -9.32 3.84 8.74
CA GLU A 53 -9.44 5.22 8.25
C GLU A 53 -8.86 5.40 6.84
N VAL A 54 -7.73 4.73 6.56
CA VAL A 54 -7.10 4.75 5.24
C VAL A 54 -7.90 3.90 4.24
N VAL A 55 -8.42 2.75 4.66
CA VAL A 55 -9.38 1.94 3.87
C VAL A 55 -10.59 2.78 3.45
N SER A 56 -11.08 3.64 4.34
CA SER A 56 -12.21 4.53 4.04
C SER A 56 -11.84 5.60 3.01
N LEU A 57 -10.63 6.16 3.08
CA LEU A 57 -10.12 7.19 2.17
C LEU A 57 -10.00 6.72 0.71
N VAL A 58 -9.63 5.45 0.51
CA VAL A 58 -9.43 4.85 -0.82
C VAL A 58 -10.47 3.77 -1.16
N ARG A 59 -11.65 3.80 -0.50
CA ARG A 59 -12.69 2.77 -0.66
C ARG A 59 -13.06 2.46 -2.11
N ASP A 60 -13.19 3.50 -2.94
CA ASP A 60 -13.47 3.39 -4.37
C ASP A 60 -12.42 2.58 -5.12
N ASN A 61 -11.14 2.79 -4.80
CA ASN A 61 -10.02 2.04 -5.37
C ASN A 61 -10.03 0.57 -4.96
N LEU A 62 -10.53 0.26 -3.76
CA LEU A 62 -10.63 -1.13 -3.29
C LEU A 62 -11.82 -1.85 -3.91
N MET A 63 -12.95 -1.15 -4.09
CA MET A 63 -14.16 -1.70 -4.69
C MET A 63 -14.04 -1.88 -6.21
N ASN A 64 -13.25 -1.02 -6.86
CA ASN A 64 -13.02 -1.07 -8.30
C ASN A 64 -11.53 -0.78 -8.59
N PRO A 65 -10.63 -1.75 -8.32
CA PRO A 65 -9.20 -1.57 -8.54
C PRO A 65 -8.86 -1.42 -10.02
N ASP A 66 -7.80 -0.68 -10.31
CA ASP A 66 -7.28 -0.56 -11.68
C ASP A 66 -6.91 -1.95 -12.22
N ALA A 67 -7.36 -2.25 -13.44
CA ALA A 67 -7.22 -3.59 -14.03
C ALA A 67 -5.78 -3.95 -14.44
N THR A 68 -4.91 -2.96 -14.63
CA THR A 68 -3.55 -3.18 -15.15
C THR A 68 -2.49 -2.94 -14.07
N TYR A 69 -2.65 -1.86 -13.30
CA TYR A 69 -1.68 -1.41 -12.30
C TYR A 69 -2.34 -1.06 -10.96
N PRO A 70 -3.03 -2.02 -10.30
CA PRO A 70 -3.77 -1.77 -9.07
C PRO A 70 -2.90 -1.20 -7.95
N TYR A 71 -1.66 -1.68 -7.78
CA TYR A 71 -0.73 -1.17 -6.78
C TYR A 71 -0.31 0.28 -7.04
N THR A 72 0.06 0.60 -8.29
CA THR A 72 0.49 1.96 -8.67
C THR A 72 -0.66 2.95 -8.52
N HIS A 73 -1.87 2.55 -8.90
CA HIS A 73 -3.05 3.38 -8.76
C HIS A 73 -3.39 3.64 -7.29
N LEU A 74 -3.40 2.59 -6.45
CA LEU A 74 -3.59 2.71 -5.00
C LEU A 74 -2.56 3.67 -4.39
N LYS A 75 -1.27 3.49 -4.71
CA LYS A 75 -0.18 4.34 -4.20
C LYS A 75 -0.40 5.81 -4.52
N ARG A 76 -0.75 6.11 -5.77
CA ARG A 76 -1.03 7.48 -6.23
C ARG A 76 -2.20 8.10 -5.47
N GLU A 77 -3.34 7.41 -5.44
CA GLU A 77 -4.55 7.95 -4.83
C GLU A 77 -4.40 8.16 -3.32
N LEU A 78 -3.73 7.23 -2.63
CA LEU A 78 -3.51 7.33 -1.20
C LEU A 78 -2.58 8.51 -0.86
N ILE A 79 -1.51 8.72 -1.62
CA ILE A 79 -0.62 9.88 -1.45
C ILE A 79 -1.37 11.20 -1.70
N ASN A 80 -2.13 11.29 -2.79
CA ASN A 80 -2.87 12.51 -3.14
C ASN A 80 -3.91 12.87 -2.07
N ARG A 81 -4.74 11.89 -1.68
CA ARG A 81 -5.86 12.12 -0.76
C ARG A 81 -5.40 12.34 0.67
N SER A 82 -4.28 11.75 1.11
CA SER A 82 -3.70 12.05 2.43
C SER A 82 -3.18 13.50 2.51
N GLY A 83 -2.63 14.02 1.41
CA GLY A 83 -2.22 15.43 1.31
C GLY A 83 -3.41 16.39 1.39
N GLU A 84 -4.50 16.07 0.68
CA GLU A 84 -5.76 16.83 0.73
C GLU A 84 -6.42 16.77 2.11
N PHE A 85 -6.42 15.60 2.75
CA PHE A 85 -6.99 15.41 4.08
C PHE A 85 -6.27 16.25 5.14
N SER A 86 -4.93 16.26 5.10
CA SER A 86 -4.10 17.08 5.99
C SER A 86 -4.40 18.59 5.86
N GLN A 87 -4.76 19.06 4.66
CA GLN A 87 -5.16 20.46 4.44
C GLN A 87 -6.56 20.79 4.96
N GLN A 88 -7.46 19.81 5.01
CA GLN A 88 -8.82 20.00 5.54
C GLN A 88 -8.85 20.07 7.07
N GLU A 89 -7.99 19.31 7.77
CA GLU A 89 -7.90 19.34 9.23
C GLU A 89 -7.32 20.66 9.80
N ILE A 90 -6.67 21.47 8.95
CA ILE A 90 -6.06 22.75 9.34
C ILE A 90 -7.04 23.93 9.17
N ARG A 91 -8.24 23.72 8.61
CA ARG A 91 -9.26 24.77 8.39
C ARG A 91 -10.35 24.76 9.45
#